data_AF-A0A836I827-F1
#
_entry.id   AF-A0A836I827-F1
#
_cell.length_a   1.000
_cell.length_b   1.000
_cell.length_c   1.000
_cell.angle_alpha   90.00
_cell.angle_beta   90.00
_cell.angle_gamma   90.00
#
_symmetry.space_group_name_H-M   'P 1'
#
loop_
_entity.id
_entity.type
_entity.pdbx_description
1 polymer ?
#
loop_
_entity_poly.entity_id
_entity_poly.type
_entity_poly.pdbx_seq_one_letter_code
_entity_poly.pdbx_strand_id
1 'polypeptide(L)'
;MDSLYFIGKAQFHQLATHISLYHEDMSAGYKSLSTDALRAVGLKPHKFTYWNVPMMSGYLGKTVPLDIHGGYVLVDEEKVMSMATSYGMLRYALLTSAVRAKEGGRWRYDFMTMNITLVIGAASGFSCLSFGRKRFGWMRRHPVGSVMASFVACLTTTVIARQVIKGLGIGVVQAQNSHKKALHRLHCVDCLEDVNTYTLNQIEELKAQQIPQQPGMPPPPEEYVKRFKKGVEMQCRLLETDMEEVRLIRKWSRGSLCDVHQHLRDDPEGYKEPHGLVLLASDRARAAERPPLLTEPEDKRKSEKK
;
A
#
# COMPACT_ATOMS: atom_id res chain seq x y z
N MET A 1 2.69 8.58 -4.36
CA MET A 1 3.59 9.07 -5.41
C MET A 1 3.64 8.14 -6.63
N ASP A 2 4.29 6.97 -6.57
CA ASP A 2 4.49 6.15 -7.79
C ASP A 2 3.19 5.75 -8.50
N SER A 3 2.14 5.36 -7.77
CA SER A 3 0.84 5.01 -8.35
C SER A 3 0.17 6.20 -9.03
N LEU A 4 0.27 7.39 -8.42
CA LEU A 4 -0.32 8.62 -8.91
C LEU A 4 0.30 9.04 -10.25
N TYR A 5 1.62 8.89 -10.42
CA TYR A 5 2.30 9.20 -11.69
C TYR A 5 1.70 8.45 -12.88
N PHE A 6 1.33 7.17 -12.69
CA PHE A 6 0.79 6.37 -13.79
C PHE A 6 -0.71 6.55 -14.02
N ILE A 7 -1.49 6.75 -12.96
CA ILE A 7 -2.95 6.88 -13.05
C ILE A 7 -3.32 8.31 -13.48
N GLY A 8 -2.58 9.30 -12.99
CA GLY A 8 -2.81 10.72 -13.27
C GLY A 8 -1.50 11.51 -13.29
N LYS A 9 -0.81 11.50 -14.45
CA LYS A 9 0.44 12.26 -14.62
C LYS A 9 0.29 13.73 -14.24
N ALA A 10 -0.81 14.36 -14.66
CA ALA A 10 -1.09 15.76 -14.34
C ALA A 10 -1.20 15.99 -12.83
N GLN A 11 -1.95 15.13 -12.12
CA GLN A 11 -2.09 15.19 -10.67
C GLN A 11 -0.76 14.95 -9.95
N PHE A 12 0.06 14.02 -10.45
CA PHE A 12 1.40 13.80 -9.92
C PHE A 12 2.29 15.03 -10.09
N HIS A 13 2.31 15.66 -11.26
CA HIS A 13 3.11 16.86 -11.48
C HIS A 13 2.61 18.03 -10.64
N GLN A 14 1.29 18.20 -10.50
CA GLN A 14 0.70 19.18 -9.58
C GLN A 14 1.15 18.93 -8.14
N LEU A 15 1.11 17.69 -7.66
CA LEU A 15 1.57 17.34 -6.33
C LEU A 15 3.08 17.56 -6.16
N ALA A 16 3.90 17.20 -7.13
CA ALA A 16 5.34 17.40 -7.07
C ALA A 16 5.69 18.89 -7.02
N THR A 17 5.03 19.71 -7.85
CA THR A 17 5.13 21.17 -7.79
C THR A 17 4.68 21.69 -6.43
N HIS A 18 3.54 21.21 -5.91
CA HIS A 18 3.01 21.59 -4.61
C HIS A 18 4.01 21.31 -3.48
N ILE A 19 4.56 20.10 -3.41
CA ILE A 19 5.60 19.72 -2.44
C ILE A 19 6.82 20.64 -2.57
N SER A 20 7.26 20.91 -3.80
CA SER A 20 8.45 21.75 -4.03
C SER A 20 8.26 23.20 -3.57
N LEU A 21 7.04 23.72 -3.66
CA LEU A 21 6.71 25.11 -3.31
C LEU A 21 6.26 25.26 -1.85
N TYR A 22 5.58 24.25 -1.30
CA TYR A 22 4.91 24.30 -0.02
C TYR A 22 5.32 23.10 0.84
N HIS A 23 6.41 23.26 1.57
CA HIS A 23 6.85 22.32 2.58
C HIS A 23 7.41 23.06 3.80
N GLU A 24 7.25 22.44 4.95
CA GLU A 24 7.76 22.90 6.24
C GLU A 24 8.48 21.75 6.93
N ASP A 25 9.31 22.07 7.92
CA ASP A 25 9.90 21.04 8.77
C ASP A 25 8.80 20.34 9.58
N MET A 26 8.83 19.00 9.53
CA MET A 26 7.87 18.17 10.27
C MET A 26 8.01 18.37 11.78
N SER A 27 6.88 18.41 12.49
CA SER A 27 6.85 18.53 13.95
C SER A 27 7.50 17.33 14.65
N ALA A 28 7.96 17.54 15.89
CA ALA A 28 8.74 16.56 16.64
C ALA A 28 8.01 15.21 16.81
N GLY A 29 6.69 15.25 17.04
CA GLY A 29 5.85 14.05 17.20
C GLY A 29 5.83 13.18 15.95
N TYR A 30 5.48 13.76 14.80
CA TYR A 30 5.45 13.01 13.53
C TYR A 30 6.85 12.59 13.07
N LYS A 31 7.87 13.41 13.34
CA LYS A 31 9.26 13.07 13.04
C LYS A 31 9.75 11.88 13.87
N SER A 32 9.42 11.84 15.16
CA SER A 32 9.73 10.71 16.05
C SER A 32 9.05 9.43 15.57
N LEU A 33 7.72 9.49 15.34
CA LEU A 33 6.94 8.36 14.84
C LEU A 33 7.45 7.82 13.49
N SER A 34 7.78 8.72 12.56
CA SER A 34 8.33 8.37 11.25
C SER A 34 9.72 7.75 11.36
N THR A 35 10.55 8.24 12.27
CA THR A 35 11.88 7.69 12.56
C THR A 35 11.79 6.27 13.07
N ASP A 36 10.86 5.99 13.99
CA ASP A 36 10.65 4.65 14.53
C ASP A 36 10.11 3.69 13.47
N ALA A 37 9.19 4.14 12.62
CA ALA A 37 8.70 3.35 11.50
C ALA A 37 9.82 2.99 10.50
N LEU A 38 10.68 3.95 10.15
CA LEU A 38 11.85 3.72 9.29
C LEU A 38 12.82 2.73 9.91
N ARG A 39 13.13 2.87 11.21
CA ARG A 39 14.02 1.95 11.95
C ARG A 39 13.44 0.54 12.04
N ALA A 40 12.15 0.39 12.33
CA ALA A 40 11.47 -0.90 12.44
C ALA A 40 11.57 -1.71 11.14
N VAL A 41 11.63 -1.02 10.01
CA VAL A 41 11.78 -1.61 8.68
C VAL A 41 13.26 -1.78 8.28
N GLY A 42 14.21 -1.23 9.04
CA GLY A 42 15.65 -1.32 8.78
C GLY A 42 16.17 -0.27 7.78
N LEU A 43 15.41 0.80 7.56
CA LEU A 43 15.88 1.98 6.84
C LEU A 43 16.68 2.88 7.80
N LYS A 44 17.60 3.66 7.24
CA LYS A 44 18.47 4.58 7.99
C LYS A 44 17.80 5.97 8.07
N PRO A 45 17.25 6.39 9.22
CA PRO A 45 16.44 7.61 9.30
C PRO A 45 17.21 8.89 8.93
N HIS A 46 18.52 8.95 9.23
CA HIS A 46 19.39 10.08 8.87
C HIS A 46 19.55 10.30 7.35
N LYS A 47 19.13 9.35 6.52
CA LYS A 47 19.10 9.51 5.06
C LYS A 47 17.80 10.11 4.55
N PHE A 48 16.86 10.39 5.45
CA PHE A 48 15.55 10.91 5.10
C PHE A 48 15.39 12.35 5.59
N THR A 49 14.74 13.15 4.77
CA THR A 49 14.27 14.49 5.11
C THR A 49 12.79 14.41 5.47
N TYR A 50 12.37 15.14 6.50
CA TYR A 50 11.02 15.04 7.06
C TYR A 50 10.28 16.34 6.78
N TRP A 51 9.26 16.26 5.92
CA TRP A 51 8.48 17.41 5.50
C TRP A 51 7.02 17.27 5.91
N ASN A 52 6.53 18.31 6.56
CA ASN A 52 5.12 18.64 6.56
C ASN A 52 4.79 19.28 5.20
N VAL A 53 3.77 18.77 4.52
CA VAL A 53 3.29 19.28 3.24
C VAL A 53 1.81 19.61 3.39
N PRO A 54 1.46 20.85 3.79
CA PRO A 54 0.08 21.26 3.98
C PRO A 54 -0.75 21.03 2.71
N MET A 55 -2.00 20.61 2.86
CA MET A 55 -2.93 20.36 1.74
C MET A 55 -2.51 19.28 0.75
N MET A 56 -1.47 18.49 1.05
CA MET A 56 -1.09 17.34 0.24
C MET A 56 -2.25 16.34 0.08
N SER A 57 -3.16 16.25 1.05
CA SER A 57 -4.33 15.38 0.98
C SER A 57 -5.17 15.61 -0.29
N GLY A 58 -5.25 16.85 -0.78
CA GLY A 58 -6.04 17.20 -1.97
C GLY A 58 -5.49 16.64 -3.27
N TYR A 59 -4.19 16.31 -3.31
CA TYR A 59 -3.50 15.89 -4.52
C TYR A 59 -3.02 14.43 -4.49
N LEU A 60 -2.71 13.89 -3.31
CA LEU A 60 -2.06 12.57 -3.17
C LEU A 60 -2.98 11.40 -3.51
N GLY A 61 -4.31 11.60 -3.44
CA GLY A 61 -5.31 10.58 -3.79
C GLY A 61 -5.21 9.30 -2.93
N LYS A 62 -4.63 9.41 -1.73
CA LYS A 62 -4.55 8.33 -0.74
C LYS A 62 -5.54 8.57 0.40
N THR A 63 -6.00 7.49 1.03
CA THR A 63 -6.87 7.55 2.21
C THR A 63 -6.19 8.23 3.39
N VAL A 64 -4.91 7.95 3.63
CA VAL A 64 -4.10 8.66 4.62
C VAL A 64 -3.07 9.51 3.88
N PRO A 65 -3.03 10.85 4.12
CA PRO A 65 -2.19 11.78 3.38
C PRO A 65 -0.74 11.74 3.87
N LEU A 66 -0.09 10.60 3.65
CA LEU A 66 1.33 10.39 3.91
C LEU A 66 1.97 9.54 2.82
N ASP A 67 3.26 9.78 2.56
CA ASP A 67 4.08 8.94 1.70
C ASP A 67 5.56 9.00 2.07
N ILE A 68 6.31 7.97 1.70
CA ILE A 68 7.77 7.97 1.79
C ILE A 68 8.31 7.74 0.38
N HIS A 69 8.94 8.77 -0.18
CA HIS A 69 9.37 8.76 -1.57
C HIS A 69 10.67 9.54 -1.77
N GLY A 70 11.62 8.98 -2.53
CA GLY A 70 12.84 9.68 -2.94
C GLY A 70 13.76 10.13 -1.81
N GLY A 71 13.68 9.54 -0.62
CA GLY A 71 14.40 10.01 0.57
C GLY A 71 13.66 11.08 1.37
N TYR A 72 12.40 11.36 1.05
CA TYR A 72 11.54 12.28 1.79
C TYR A 72 10.42 11.52 2.49
N VAL A 73 10.16 11.87 3.75
CA VAL A 73 8.94 11.51 4.46
C VAL A 73 8.00 12.70 4.34
N LEU A 74 6.86 12.49 3.68
CA LEU A 74 5.89 13.52 3.37
C LEU A 74 4.62 13.24 4.16
N VAL A 75 4.16 14.21 4.95
CA VAL A 75 2.96 14.09 5.78
C VAL A 75 2.18 15.40 5.70
N ASP A 76 0.86 15.31 5.58
CA ASP A 76 -0.04 16.46 5.75
C ASP A 76 -0.50 16.51 7.21
N GLU A 77 0.24 17.20 8.08
CA GLU A 77 0.01 17.11 9.54
C GLU A 77 -1.40 17.53 9.97
N GLU A 78 -2.02 18.47 9.24
CA GLU A 78 -3.36 18.98 9.53
C GLU A 78 -4.45 17.90 9.35
N LYS A 79 -4.25 16.98 8.41
CA LYS A 79 -5.25 15.99 8.01
C LYS A 79 -4.87 14.55 8.28
N VAL A 80 -3.60 14.25 8.50
CA VAL A 80 -3.13 12.87 8.56
C VAL A 80 -3.78 12.08 9.70
N MET A 81 -3.88 12.68 10.90
CA MET A 81 -4.47 11.99 12.06
C MET A 81 -5.98 11.85 11.93
N SER A 82 -6.67 12.90 11.47
CA SER A 82 -8.13 12.85 11.28
C SER A 82 -8.53 11.84 10.21
N MET A 83 -7.77 11.75 9.10
CA MET A 83 -8.01 10.75 8.04
C MET A 83 -7.55 9.33 8.43
N ALA A 84 -6.52 9.19 9.27
CA ALA A 84 -6.14 7.89 9.82
C ALA A 84 -7.15 7.38 10.86
N THR A 85 -7.97 8.27 11.43
CA THR A 85 -8.97 8.05 12.48
C THR A 85 -8.44 7.48 13.79
N SER A 86 -7.20 7.00 13.85
CA SER A 86 -6.55 6.44 15.03
C SER A 86 -5.04 6.44 14.95
N TYR A 87 -4.40 6.41 16.12
CA TYR A 87 -2.95 6.25 16.23
C TYR A 87 -2.44 4.94 15.60
N GLY A 88 -3.13 3.82 15.85
CA GLY A 88 -2.74 2.52 15.30
C GLY A 88 -2.72 2.51 13.77
N MET A 89 -3.74 3.09 13.15
CA MET A 89 -3.83 3.21 11.69
C MET A 89 -2.78 4.17 11.11
N LEU A 90 -2.47 5.28 11.80
CA LEU A 90 -1.40 6.19 11.39
C LEU A 90 -0.04 5.48 11.38
N ARG A 91 0.27 4.76 12.46
CA ARG A 91 1.52 3.99 12.59
C ARG A 91 1.61 2.90 11.52
N TYR A 92 0.50 2.22 11.23
CA TYR A 92 0.40 1.26 10.14
C TYR A 92 0.66 1.91 8.78
N ALA A 93 0.01 3.05 8.48
CA ALA A 93 0.19 3.75 7.22
C ALA A 93 1.66 4.20 7.00
N LEU A 94 2.34 4.68 8.04
CA LEU A 94 3.77 4.97 7.99
C LEU A 94 4.62 3.72 7.74
N LEU A 95 4.36 2.63 8.46
CA LEU A 95 5.07 1.36 8.26
C LEU A 95 4.87 0.80 6.85
N THR A 96 3.65 0.83 6.31
CA THR A 96 3.40 0.38 4.93
C THR A 96 4.19 1.22 3.92
N SER A 97 4.24 2.53 4.11
CA SER A 97 5.02 3.44 3.26
C SER A 97 6.53 3.19 3.39
N ALA A 98 7.02 2.94 4.60
CA ALA A 98 8.43 2.61 4.86
C ALA A 98 8.83 1.25 4.26
N VAL A 99 7.98 0.23 4.39
CA VAL A 99 8.20 -1.09 3.74
C VAL A 99 8.27 -0.93 2.23
N ARG A 100 7.32 -0.20 1.64
CA ARG A 100 7.33 0.09 0.21
C ARG A 100 8.60 0.82 -0.20
N ALA A 101 9.04 1.84 0.54
CA ALA A 101 10.28 2.55 0.27
C ALA A 101 11.51 1.61 0.33
N LYS A 102 11.60 0.73 1.32
CA LYS A 102 12.68 -0.28 1.43
C LYS A 102 12.70 -1.26 0.25
N GLU A 103 11.52 -1.72 -0.14
CA GLU A 103 11.37 -2.64 -1.26
C GLU A 103 11.65 -1.97 -2.61
N GLY A 104 11.91 -0.66 -2.64
CA GLY A 104 12.15 0.10 -3.86
C GLY A 104 10.86 0.39 -4.62
N GLY A 105 9.73 0.29 -3.91
CA GLY A 105 8.41 0.71 -4.34
C GLY A 105 7.95 0.05 -5.63
N ARG A 106 7.15 0.81 -6.37
CA ARG A 106 6.69 0.40 -7.69
C ARG A 106 7.80 0.53 -8.74
N TRP A 107 8.82 1.37 -8.50
CA TRP A 107 9.95 1.48 -9.40
C TRP A 107 10.66 0.13 -9.62
N ARG A 108 10.94 -0.64 -8.57
CA ARG A 108 11.51 -1.99 -8.72
C ARG A 108 10.56 -2.94 -9.47
N TYR A 109 9.25 -2.86 -9.21
CA TYR A 109 8.25 -3.64 -9.94
C TYR A 109 8.27 -3.34 -11.43
N ASP A 110 8.21 -2.05 -11.79
CA ASP A 110 8.17 -1.60 -13.18
C ASP A 110 9.51 -1.89 -13.88
N PHE A 111 10.64 -1.70 -13.20
CA PHE A 111 11.96 -2.07 -13.70
C PHE A 111 12.07 -3.58 -13.96
N MET A 112 11.69 -4.41 -13.00
CA MET A 112 11.74 -5.87 -13.15
C MET A 112 10.79 -6.35 -14.24
N THR A 113 9.55 -5.83 -14.26
CA THR A 113 8.54 -6.16 -15.27
C THR A 113 9.02 -5.77 -16.67
N MET A 114 9.57 -4.57 -16.83
CA MET A 114 10.10 -4.10 -18.12
C MET A 114 11.22 -5.01 -18.61
N ASN A 115 12.21 -5.30 -17.76
CA ASN A 115 13.31 -6.18 -18.13
C ASN A 115 12.84 -7.59 -18.48
N ILE A 116 11.91 -8.18 -17.71
CA ILE A 116 11.35 -9.50 -18.02
C ILE A 116 10.63 -9.49 -19.37
N THR A 117 9.77 -8.50 -19.63
CA THR A 117 9.05 -8.41 -20.91
C THR A 117 10.00 -8.24 -22.10
N LEU A 118 11.07 -7.46 -21.93
CA LEU A 118 12.11 -7.28 -22.95
C LEU A 118 12.90 -8.57 -23.17
N VAL A 119 13.23 -9.33 -22.13
CA VAL A 119 13.90 -10.63 -22.25
C VAL A 119 13.02 -11.63 -23.00
N ILE A 120 11.73 -11.70 -22.69
CA ILE A 120 10.77 -12.55 -23.40
C ILE A 120 10.69 -12.16 -24.88
N GLY A 121 10.60 -10.85 -25.17
CA GLY A 121 10.60 -10.32 -26.54
C GLY A 121 11.88 -10.63 -27.30
N ALA A 122 13.04 -10.41 -26.70
CA ALA A 122 14.33 -10.69 -27.31
C ALA A 122 14.49 -12.19 -27.59
N ALA A 123 14.13 -13.05 -26.63
CA ALA A 123 14.19 -14.49 -26.78
C ALA A 123 13.24 -15.01 -27.88
N SER A 124 12.02 -14.45 -27.97
CA SER A 124 11.06 -14.83 -29.00
C SER A 124 11.51 -14.37 -30.39
N GLY A 125 12.03 -13.14 -30.53
CA GLY A 125 12.57 -12.61 -31.78
C GLY A 125 13.78 -13.42 -32.25
N PHE A 126 14.71 -13.73 -31.34
CA PHE A 126 15.87 -14.57 -31.64
C PHE A 126 15.46 -15.99 -32.04
N SER A 127 14.51 -16.59 -31.32
CA SER A 127 13.98 -17.92 -31.64
C SER A 127 13.27 -17.91 -33.01
N CYS A 128 12.47 -16.88 -33.29
CA CYS A 128 11.81 -16.69 -34.58
C CYS A 128 12.85 -16.59 -35.71
N LEU A 129 13.95 -15.85 -35.51
CA LEU A 129 15.00 -15.71 -36.51
C LEU A 129 15.78 -17.03 -36.71
N SER A 130 16.21 -17.66 -35.62
CA SER A 130 17.06 -18.85 -35.63
C SER A 130 16.32 -20.08 -36.15
N PHE A 131 15.13 -20.37 -35.62
CA PHE A 131 14.31 -21.50 -36.08
C PHE A 131 13.57 -21.19 -37.37
N GLY A 132 13.10 -19.95 -37.56
CA GLY A 132 12.38 -19.55 -38.76
C GLY A 132 13.23 -19.68 -40.03
N ARG A 133 14.51 -19.26 -39.99
CA ARG A 133 15.42 -19.45 -41.14
C ARG A 133 15.80 -20.90 -41.41
N LYS A 134 15.76 -21.76 -40.38
CA LYS A 134 16.01 -23.20 -40.53
C LYS A 134 14.81 -23.92 -41.16
N ARG A 135 13.58 -23.55 -40.77
CA ARG A 135 12.36 -24.31 -41.06
C ARG A 135 11.49 -23.72 -42.17
N PHE A 136 11.56 -22.41 -42.43
CA PHE A 136 10.75 -21.73 -43.43
C PHE A 136 11.58 -21.23 -44.60
N GLY A 137 11.30 -21.76 -45.80
CA GLY A 137 12.02 -21.40 -47.03
C GLY A 137 11.93 -19.92 -47.39
N TRP A 138 10.81 -19.25 -47.06
CA TRP A 138 10.64 -17.81 -47.29
C TRP A 138 11.64 -16.96 -46.48
N MET A 139 11.78 -17.23 -45.18
CA MET A 139 12.72 -16.50 -44.31
C MET A 139 14.18 -16.75 -44.69
N ARG A 140 14.49 -17.91 -45.28
CA ARG A 140 15.83 -18.20 -45.80
C ARG A 140 16.15 -17.40 -47.06
N ARG A 141 15.18 -17.20 -47.96
CA ARG A 141 15.35 -16.49 -49.23
C ARG A 141 15.29 -14.96 -49.10
N HIS A 142 14.63 -14.44 -48.06
CA HIS A 142 14.49 -13.00 -47.82
C HIS A 142 15.13 -12.58 -46.49
N PRO A 143 16.45 -12.27 -46.46
CA PRO A 143 17.16 -11.99 -45.22
C PRO A 143 16.65 -10.73 -44.51
N VAL A 144 16.33 -9.67 -45.24
CA VAL A 144 15.77 -8.42 -44.67
C VAL A 144 14.36 -8.65 -44.13
N GLY A 145 13.50 -9.35 -44.90
CA GLY A 145 12.14 -9.70 -44.45
C GLY A 145 12.13 -10.61 -43.22
N SER A 146 13.10 -11.53 -43.12
CA SER A 146 13.28 -12.38 -41.94
C SER A 146 13.64 -11.58 -40.69
N VAL A 147 14.52 -10.58 -40.80
CA VAL A 147 14.87 -9.71 -39.67
C VAL A 147 13.66 -8.89 -39.23
N MET A 148 12.89 -8.35 -40.18
CA MET A 148 11.67 -7.60 -39.88
C MET A 148 10.60 -8.47 -39.21
N ALA A 149 10.37 -9.70 -39.69
CA ALA A 149 9.44 -10.63 -39.08
C ALA A 149 9.83 -10.98 -37.63
N SER A 150 11.13 -11.20 -37.37
CA SER A 150 11.64 -11.46 -36.03
C SER A 150 11.55 -10.23 -35.11
N PHE A 151 11.74 -9.03 -35.64
CA PHE A 151 11.53 -7.79 -34.91
C PHE A 151 10.06 -7.59 -34.53
N VAL A 152 9.13 -7.87 -35.45
CA VAL A 152 7.69 -7.85 -35.17
C VAL A 152 7.31 -8.90 -34.12
N ALA A 153 7.88 -10.11 -34.18
CA ALA A 153 7.68 -11.13 -33.15
C ALA A 153 8.17 -10.66 -31.77
N CYS A 154 9.33 -10.00 -31.70
CA CYS A 154 9.84 -9.39 -30.47
C CYS A 154 8.87 -8.34 -29.90
N LEU A 155 8.44 -7.38 -30.71
CA LEU A 155 7.54 -6.31 -30.27
C LEU A 155 6.18 -6.84 -29.80
N THR A 156 5.56 -7.71 -30.59
CA THR A 156 4.23 -8.28 -30.28
C THR A 156 4.26 -9.10 -29.00
N THR A 157 5.26 -9.97 -28.83
CA THR A 157 5.42 -10.76 -27.60
C THR A 157 5.75 -9.91 -26.38
N THR A 158 6.53 -8.82 -26.53
CA THR A 158 6.76 -7.86 -25.44
C THR A 158 5.45 -7.21 -24.98
N VAL A 159 4.61 -6.78 -25.92
CA VAL A 159 3.29 -6.19 -25.61
C VAL A 159 2.38 -7.20 -24.93
N ILE A 160 2.31 -8.43 -25.45
CA ILE A 160 1.50 -9.52 -24.88
C ILE A 160 1.99 -9.86 -23.47
N ALA A 161 3.30 -10.07 -23.29
CA ALA A 161 3.89 -10.39 -21.99
C ALA A 161 3.60 -9.31 -20.95
N ARG A 162 3.63 -8.03 -21.34
CA ARG A 162 3.24 -6.92 -20.46
C ARG A 162 1.78 -7.01 -20.02
N GLN A 163 0.87 -7.36 -20.91
CA GLN A 163 -0.55 -7.53 -20.57
C GLN A 163 -0.79 -8.75 -19.70
N VAL A 164 -0.10 -9.86 -19.98
CA VAL A 164 -0.17 -11.07 -19.16
C VAL A 164 0.33 -10.81 -17.74
N ILE A 165 1.49 -10.18 -17.58
CA ILE A 165 2.03 -9.85 -16.25
C ILE A 165 1.07 -8.95 -15.46
N LYS A 166 0.46 -7.96 -16.12
CA LYS A 166 -0.59 -7.14 -15.51
C LYS A 166 -1.82 -7.98 -15.12
N GLY A 167 -2.26 -8.87 -16.00
CA GLY A 167 -3.40 -9.76 -15.78
C GLY A 167 -3.18 -10.78 -14.66
N LEU A 168 -1.92 -11.20 -14.44
CA LEU A 168 -1.53 -12.09 -13.34
C LEU A 168 -1.53 -11.43 -11.96
N GLY A 169 -1.74 -10.10 -11.88
CA GLY A 169 -1.90 -9.42 -10.60
C GLY A 169 -0.62 -9.32 -9.77
N ILE A 170 0.57 -9.46 -10.36
CA ILE A 170 1.85 -9.44 -9.63
C ILE A 170 2.02 -8.13 -8.81
N GLY A 171 1.55 -7.00 -9.35
CA GLY A 171 1.56 -5.73 -8.63
C GLY A 171 0.64 -5.70 -7.40
N VAL A 172 -0.49 -6.43 -7.43
CA VAL A 172 -1.39 -6.59 -6.28
C VAL A 172 -0.71 -7.45 -5.22
N VAL A 173 -0.09 -8.55 -5.62
CA VAL A 173 0.66 -9.44 -4.70
C VAL A 173 1.79 -8.69 -4.00
N GLN A 174 2.52 -7.83 -4.71
CA GLN A 174 3.57 -7.03 -4.09
C GLN A 174 3.01 -6.01 -3.10
N ALA A 175 1.89 -5.35 -3.42
CA ALA A 175 1.22 -4.46 -2.49
C ALA A 175 0.76 -5.22 -1.23
N GLN A 176 0.11 -6.37 -1.37
CA GLN A 176 -0.30 -7.23 -0.25
C GLN A 176 0.88 -7.67 0.60
N ASN A 177 1.99 -8.07 -0.02
CA ASN A 177 3.21 -8.43 0.71
C ASN A 177 3.77 -7.27 1.53
N SER A 178 3.70 -6.04 1.00
CA SER A 178 4.13 -4.84 1.73
C SER A 178 3.22 -4.54 2.93
N HIS A 179 1.90 -4.74 2.77
CA HIS A 179 0.91 -4.61 3.85
C HIS A 179 1.14 -5.64 4.94
N LYS A 180 1.28 -6.92 4.57
CA LYS A 180 1.58 -8.01 5.50
C LYS A 180 2.87 -7.76 6.29
N LYS A 181 3.94 -7.33 5.62
CA LYS A 181 5.20 -6.97 6.30
C LYS A 181 5.03 -5.80 7.25
N ALA A 182 4.23 -4.80 6.92
CA ALA A 182 3.95 -3.68 7.80
C ALA A 182 3.14 -4.11 9.04
N LEU A 183 2.11 -4.95 8.86
CA LEU A 183 1.32 -5.52 9.97
C LEU A 183 2.21 -6.30 10.94
N HIS A 184 3.13 -7.12 10.42
CA HIS A 184 4.08 -7.87 11.26
C HIS A 184 5.01 -6.96 12.06
N ARG A 185 5.24 -5.71 11.62
CA ARG A 185 6.14 -4.74 12.29
C ARG A 185 5.43 -3.84 13.30
N LEU A 186 4.09 -3.87 13.37
CA LEU A 186 3.34 -3.09 14.36
C LEU A 186 3.62 -3.56 15.79
N HIS A 187 3.74 -4.87 16.02
CA HIS A 187 4.03 -5.46 17.34
C HIS A 187 3.16 -4.90 18.48
N CYS A 188 1.91 -4.53 18.19
CA CYS A 188 0.98 -3.97 19.17
C CYS A 188 -0.43 -4.48 18.87
N VAL A 189 -1.03 -5.18 19.83
CA VAL A 189 -2.39 -5.76 19.69
C VAL A 189 -3.42 -4.66 19.43
N ASP A 190 -3.28 -3.55 20.12
CA ASP A 190 -4.17 -2.40 20.02
C ASP A 190 -4.06 -1.68 18.67
N CYS A 191 -2.84 -1.53 18.14
CA CYS A 191 -2.68 -1.01 16.78
C CYS A 191 -3.27 -1.95 15.72
N LEU A 192 -3.16 -3.27 15.93
CA LEU A 192 -3.76 -4.26 15.03
C LEU A 192 -5.29 -4.21 15.07
N GLU A 193 -5.87 -3.99 16.25
CA GLU A 193 -7.31 -3.80 16.41
C GLU A 193 -7.80 -2.51 15.75
N ASP A 194 -7.06 -1.40 15.90
CA ASP A 194 -7.37 -0.15 15.19
C ASP A 194 -7.37 -0.32 13.67
N VAL A 195 -6.36 -1.00 13.13
CA VAL A 195 -6.30 -1.32 11.69
C VAL A 195 -7.49 -2.19 11.30
N ASN A 196 -7.83 -3.20 12.08
CA ASN A 196 -8.97 -4.09 11.79
C ASN A 196 -10.30 -3.33 11.77
N THR A 197 -10.53 -2.44 12.74
CA THR A 197 -11.73 -1.59 12.79
C THR A 197 -11.77 -0.61 11.62
N TYR A 198 -10.65 0.01 11.28
CA TYR A 198 -10.55 0.87 10.11
C TYR A 198 -10.87 0.10 8.81
N THR A 199 -10.30 -1.10 8.66
CA THR A 199 -10.52 -1.94 7.47
C THR A 199 -11.98 -2.39 7.37
N LEU A 200 -12.64 -2.70 8.48
CA LEU A 200 -14.08 -2.99 8.51
C LEU A 200 -14.91 -1.82 8.00
N ASN A 201 -14.66 -0.62 8.52
CA ASN A 201 -15.36 0.59 8.09
C ASN A 201 -15.14 0.85 6.59
N GLN A 202 -13.92 0.64 6.09
CA GLN A 202 -13.62 0.75 4.65
C GLN A 202 -14.39 -0.28 3.80
N ILE A 203 -14.57 -1.51 4.28
CA ILE A 203 -15.40 -2.51 3.59
C ILE A 203 -16.86 -2.06 3.53
N GLU A 204 -17.38 -1.51 4.63
CA GLU A 204 -18.76 -0.99 4.68
C GLU A 204 -18.94 0.20 3.74
N GLU A 205 -18.00 1.15 3.74
CA GLU A 205 -17.99 2.28 2.80
C GLU A 205 -17.95 1.81 1.34
N LEU A 206 -17.07 0.84 1.01
CA LEU A 206 -16.98 0.27 -0.34
C LEU A 206 -18.27 -0.44 -0.77
N LYS A 207 -18.91 -1.18 0.14
CA LYS A 207 -20.21 -1.84 -0.13
C LYS A 207 -21.33 -0.82 -0.31
N ALA A 208 -21.26 0.32 0.35
CA ALA A 208 -22.22 1.41 0.22
C ALA A 208 -21.99 2.28 -1.03
N GLN A 209 -20.83 2.17 -1.71
CA GLN A 209 -20.54 2.96 -2.91
C GLN A 209 -21.54 2.66 -4.03
N GLN A 210 -22.24 3.70 -4.45
CA GLN A 210 -23.13 3.67 -5.61
C GLN A 210 -22.42 4.22 -6.84
N ILE A 211 -22.85 3.77 -8.02
CA ILE A 211 -22.34 4.30 -9.28
C ILE A 211 -22.77 5.77 -9.35
N PRO A 212 -21.83 6.72 -9.52
CA PRO A 212 -22.18 8.13 -9.65
C PRO A 212 -23.16 8.32 -10.81
N GLN A 213 -24.40 8.73 -10.50
CA GLN A 213 -25.40 9.09 -11.50
C GLN A 213 -25.65 10.60 -11.41
N GLN A 214 -25.47 11.28 -12.53
CA GLN A 214 -25.91 12.67 -12.65
C GLN A 214 -27.40 12.69 -12.99
N PRO A 215 -28.20 13.56 -12.35
CA PRO A 215 -29.61 13.69 -12.66
C PRO A 215 -29.83 13.95 -14.16
N GLY A 216 -30.71 13.19 -14.80
CA GLY A 216 -31.06 13.35 -16.22
C GLY A 216 -30.17 12.63 -17.23
N MET A 217 -29.11 11.94 -16.81
CA MET A 217 -28.31 11.08 -17.69
C MET A 217 -28.92 9.67 -17.82
N PRO A 218 -28.81 9.02 -18.98
CA PRO A 218 -29.25 7.64 -19.14
C PRO A 218 -28.50 6.71 -18.18
N PRO A 219 -29.12 5.59 -17.76
CA PRO A 219 -28.47 4.64 -16.87
C PRO A 219 -27.15 4.13 -17.50
N PRO A 220 -26.11 3.92 -16.70
CA PRO A 220 -24.82 3.47 -17.20
C PRO A 220 -24.95 2.09 -17.87
N PRO A 221 -24.17 1.80 -18.92
CA PRO A 221 -24.21 0.51 -19.62
C PRO A 221 -24.07 -0.67 -18.66
N GLU A 222 -24.80 -1.76 -18.89
CA GLU A 222 -24.78 -2.92 -18.00
C GLU A 222 -23.36 -3.51 -17.81
N GLU A 223 -22.54 -3.49 -18.85
CA GLU A 223 -21.15 -3.94 -18.74
C GLU A 223 -20.34 -3.10 -17.75
N TYR A 224 -20.56 -1.79 -17.74
CA TYR A 224 -19.92 -0.88 -16.79
C TYR A 224 -20.38 -1.18 -15.36
N VAL A 225 -21.68 -1.39 -15.17
CA VAL A 225 -22.26 -1.77 -13.87
C VAL A 225 -21.68 -3.09 -13.38
N LYS A 226 -21.60 -4.12 -14.24
CA LYS A 226 -21.00 -5.42 -13.91
C LYS A 226 -19.52 -5.29 -13.55
N ARG A 227 -18.74 -4.50 -14.30
CA ARG A 227 -17.32 -4.25 -14.01
C ARG A 227 -17.13 -3.50 -12.69
N PHE A 228 -17.96 -2.49 -12.42
CA PHE A 228 -17.94 -1.73 -11.16
C PHE A 228 -18.20 -2.66 -9.97
N LYS A 229 -19.31 -3.42 -10.00
CA LYS A 229 -19.66 -4.38 -8.94
C LYS A 229 -18.56 -5.41 -8.69
N LYS A 230 -18.00 -5.98 -9.77
CA LYS A 230 -16.88 -6.93 -9.68
C LYS A 230 -15.62 -6.28 -9.09
N GLY A 231 -15.37 -5.01 -9.40
CA GLY A 231 -14.28 -4.22 -8.83
C GLY A 231 -14.44 -4.04 -7.31
N VAL A 232 -15.63 -3.63 -6.87
CA VAL A 232 -15.97 -3.49 -5.45
C VAL A 232 -15.82 -4.84 -4.73
N GLU A 233 -16.38 -5.92 -5.28
CA GLU A 233 -16.28 -7.26 -4.69
C GLU A 233 -14.81 -7.72 -4.54
N MET A 234 -13.98 -7.46 -5.56
CA MET A 234 -12.56 -7.79 -5.50
C MET A 234 -11.83 -6.97 -4.43
N GLN A 235 -12.11 -5.67 -4.31
CA GLN A 235 -11.51 -4.82 -3.27
C GLN A 235 -11.93 -5.27 -1.86
N CYS A 236 -13.21 -5.60 -1.66
CA CYS A 236 -13.70 -6.14 -0.38
C CYS A 236 -12.97 -7.45 -0.01
N ARG A 237 -12.82 -8.39 -0.96
CA ARG A 237 -12.09 -9.65 -0.71
C ARG A 237 -10.63 -9.43 -0.34
N LEU A 238 -9.96 -8.44 -0.95
CA LEU A 238 -8.58 -8.09 -0.61
C LEU A 238 -8.50 -7.58 0.84
N LEU A 239 -9.42 -6.70 1.25
CA LEU A 239 -9.47 -6.18 2.62
C LEU A 239 -9.82 -7.28 3.64
N GLU A 240 -10.73 -8.20 3.29
CA GLU A 240 -11.05 -9.37 4.12
C GLU A 240 -9.83 -10.28 4.32
N THR A 241 -9.01 -10.46 3.29
CA THR A 241 -7.73 -11.19 3.39
C THR A 241 -6.76 -10.49 4.35
N ASP A 242 -6.65 -9.16 4.26
CA ASP A 242 -5.80 -8.39 5.17
C ASP A 242 -6.27 -8.53 6.64
N MET A 243 -7.58 -8.58 6.88
CA MET A 243 -8.13 -8.84 8.21
C MET A 243 -7.80 -10.23 8.74
N GLU A 244 -7.81 -11.26 7.89
CA GLU A 244 -7.38 -12.61 8.28
C GLU A 244 -5.90 -12.62 8.70
N GLU A 245 -5.04 -11.90 7.98
CA GLU A 245 -3.64 -11.72 8.37
C GLU A 245 -3.51 -11.01 9.72
N VAL A 246 -4.30 -9.95 9.96
CA VAL A 246 -4.34 -9.27 11.27
C VAL A 246 -4.71 -10.25 12.39
N ARG A 247 -5.73 -11.09 12.18
CA ARG A 247 -6.15 -12.11 13.16
C ARG A 247 -5.02 -13.11 13.46
N LEU A 248 -4.32 -13.57 12.42
CA LEU A 248 -3.18 -14.47 12.59
C LEU A 248 -2.07 -13.79 13.38
N ILE A 249 -1.67 -12.58 13.01
CA ILE A 249 -0.59 -11.82 13.68
C ILE A 249 -0.94 -11.52 15.14
N ARG A 250 -2.20 -11.17 15.43
CA ARG A 250 -2.68 -10.94 16.79
C ARG A 250 -2.47 -12.16 17.68
N LYS A 251 -2.75 -13.36 17.18
CA LYS A 251 -2.53 -14.62 17.92
C LYS A 251 -1.07 -14.78 18.38
N TRP A 252 -0.12 -14.30 17.58
CA TRP A 252 1.32 -14.39 17.88
C TRP A 252 1.85 -13.22 18.72
N SER A 253 1.11 -12.10 18.80
CA SER A 253 1.58 -10.87 19.46
C SER A 253 1.42 -10.86 20.99
N ARG A 254 0.77 -11.87 21.58
CA ARG A 254 0.73 -12.16 23.04
C ARG A 254 0.50 -10.93 23.95
N GLY A 255 -0.40 -10.04 23.57
CA GLY A 255 -0.75 -8.87 24.38
C GLY A 255 0.30 -7.75 24.38
N SER A 256 1.32 -7.78 23.51
CA SER A 256 2.30 -6.70 23.43
C SER A 256 1.62 -5.38 23.05
N LEU A 257 2.04 -4.30 23.69
CA LEU A 257 1.61 -2.93 23.40
C LEU A 257 2.80 -2.09 22.97
N CYS A 258 2.54 -1.06 22.18
CA CYS A 258 3.52 0.02 21.99
C CYS A 258 3.37 1.04 23.11
N ASP A 259 4.42 1.83 23.34
CA ASP A 259 4.49 2.79 24.44
C ASP A 259 3.24 3.68 24.53
N VAL A 260 2.78 4.24 23.41
CA VAL A 260 1.56 5.07 23.37
C VAL A 260 0.32 4.30 23.85
N HIS A 261 0.10 3.06 23.39
CA HIS A 261 -1.07 2.29 23.79
C HIS A 261 -0.98 1.74 25.21
N GLN A 262 0.24 1.50 25.70
CA GLN A 262 0.45 1.14 27.09
C GLN A 262 0.03 2.29 28.01
N HIS A 263 0.58 3.48 27.78
CA HIS A 263 0.24 4.65 28.61
C HIS A 263 -1.21 5.11 28.45
N LEU A 264 -1.81 4.97 27.24
CA LEU A 264 -3.23 5.26 27.04
C LEU A 264 -4.14 4.29 27.81
N ARG A 265 -3.73 3.04 28.02
CA ARG A 265 -4.49 2.10 28.87
C ARG A 265 -4.29 2.39 30.36
N ASP A 266 -3.08 2.80 30.75
CA ASP A 266 -2.76 3.11 32.14
C ASP A 266 -3.41 4.41 32.62
N ASP A 267 -3.43 5.45 31.78
CA ASP A 267 -4.05 6.76 32.07
C ASP A 267 -4.68 7.39 30.79
N PRO A 268 -5.93 6.99 30.45
CA PRO A 268 -6.60 7.46 29.22
C PRO A 268 -6.80 8.98 29.14
N GLU A 269 -7.04 9.64 30.27
CA GLU A 269 -7.38 11.07 30.32
C GLU A 269 -6.15 11.95 30.61
N GLY A 270 -5.21 11.47 31.43
CA GLY A 270 -4.04 12.25 31.84
C GLY A 270 -2.81 12.07 30.95
N TYR A 271 -2.74 11.01 30.14
CA TYR A 271 -1.58 10.80 29.27
C TYR A 271 -1.42 11.88 28.21
N LYS A 272 -0.21 12.46 28.15
CA LYS A 272 0.25 13.38 27.11
C LYS A 272 1.47 12.78 26.43
N GLU A 273 1.41 12.65 25.11
CA GLU A 273 2.52 12.09 24.34
C GLU A 273 3.76 13.02 24.42
N PRO A 274 4.94 12.49 24.77
CA PRO A 274 6.11 13.30 25.13
C PRO A 274 6.71 14.10 23.96
N HIS A 275 6.49 13.69 22.71
CA HIS A 275 6.99 14.37 21.52
C HIS A 275 5.98 15.35 20.91
N GLY A 276 4.82 15.53 21.55
CA GLY A 276 3.78 16.47 21.14
C GLY A 276 2.88 15.96 20.01
N LEU A 277 2.83 14.64 19.75
CA LEU A 277 1.87 14.07 18.80
C LEU A 277 0.44 14.22 19.36
N VAL A 278 -0.44 14.85 18.59
CA VAL A 278 -1.85 15.04 18.97
C VAL A 278 -2.60 13.71 18.84
N LEU A 279 -3.00 13.13 19.96
CA LEU A 279 -3.86 11.94 20.02
C LEU A 279 -5.33 12.34 19.99
N LEU A 280 -6.16 11.59 19.27
CA LEU A 280 -7.58 11.91 19.13
C LEU A 280 -8.34 11.56 20.41
N ALA A 281 -9.45 12.25 20.67
CA ALA A 281 -10.37 11.89 21.74
C ALA A 281 -10.91 10.45 21.54
N SER A 282 -11.07 10.01 20.29
CA SER A 282 -11.48 8.65 19.96
C SER A 282 -10.41 7.59 20.30
N ASP A 283 -9.13 7.94 20.35
CA ASP A 283 -8.06 7.04 20.79
C ASP A 283 -8.14 6.82 22.31
N ARG A 284 -8.45 7.88 23.06
CA ARG A 284 -8.65 7.84 24.52
C ARG A 284 -9.89 7.03 24.90
N ALA A 285 -11.03 7.30 24.26
CA ALA A 285 -12.27 6.56 24.48
C ALA A 285 -12.09 5.06 24.19
N ARG A 286 -11.42 4.72 23.07
CA ARG A 286 -11.12 3.32 22.73
C ARG A 286 -10.21 2.65 23.74
N ALA A 287 -9.19 3.35 24.25
CA ALA A 287 -8.31 2.79 25.26
C ALA A 287 -9.06 2.41 26.55
N ALA A 288 -10.07 3.21 26.94
CA ALA A 288 -10.92 2.95 28.10
C ALA A 288 -11.89 1.76 27.90
N GLU A 289 -12.40 1.57 26.68
CA GLU A 289 -13.37 0.50 26.36
C GLU A 289 -12.72 -0.85 26.01
N ARG A 290 -11.39 -0.89 25.86
CA ARG A 290 -10.68 -2.08 25.39
C ARG A 290 -10.68 -3.22 26.43
N PRO A 291 -10.85 -4.48 25.99
CA PRO A 291 -10.80 -5.62 26.89
C PRO A 291 -9.41 -5.80 27.52
N PRO A 292 -9.32 -6.45 28.69
CA PRO A 292 -8.05 -6.77 29.32
C PRO A 292 -7.21 -7.67 28.41
N LEU A 293 -5.89 -7.47 28.44
CA LEU A 293 -4.96 -8.25 27.63
C LEU A 293 -4.94 -9.71 28.09
N LEU A 294 -5.01 -10.63 27.13
CA LEU A 294 -4.82 -12.05 27.38
C LEU A 294 -3.32 -12.31 27.60
N THR A 295 -2.94 -12.49 28.86
CA THR A 295 -1.54 -12.72 29.29
C THR A 295 -1.13 -14.19 29.33
N GLU A 296 -2.06 -15.15 29.18
CA GLU A 296 -1.78 -16.59 29.25
C GLU A 296 -2.24 -17.40 28.03
N PRO A 297 -1.52 -18.48 27.67
CA PRO A 297 -1.94 -19.39 26.61
C PRO A 297 -3.22 -20.13 27.00
N GLU A 298 -4.25 -20.09 26.13
CA GLU A 298 -5.48 -20.87 26.27
C GLU A 298 -5.22 -22.39 26.41
N ASP A 299 -4.04 -22.85 25.98
CA ASP A 299 -3.61 -24.25 26.13
C ASP A 299 -3.40 -24.68 27.59
N LYS A 300 -3.09 -23.76 28.53
CA LYS A 300 -3.00 -24.09 29.96
C LYS A 300 -4.36 -24.13 30.68
N ARG A 301 -5.32 -23.29 30.26
CA ARG A 301 -6.67 -23.30 30.83
C ARG A 301 -7.46 -24.57 30.52
N LYS A 302 -7.09 -25.32 29.48
CA LYS A 302 -7.67 -26.64 29.18
C LYS A 302 -6.99 -27.79 29.94
N SER A 303 -5.74 -27.63 30.40
CA SER A 303 -5.06 -28.64 31.22
C SER A 303 -5.36 -28.54 32.72
N GLU A 304 -5.81 -27.38 33.20
CA GLU A 304 -6.20 -27.18 34.61
C GLU A 304 -7.69 -27.48 34.89
N LYS A 305 -8.47 -27.79 33.85
CA LYS A 305 -9.87 -28.23 33.95
C LYS A 305 -10.07 -29.73 33.74
N LYS A 306 -9.02 -30.54 33.90
CA LYS A 306 -9.10 -32.00 33.90
C LYS A 306 -8.67 -32.57 35.24
#